data_AF-A0A1B6Z4D4-F1
#
_entry.id   AF-A0A1B6Z4D4-F1
#
_cell.length_a   1.000
_cell.length_b   1.000
_cell.length_c   1.000
_cell.angle_alpha   90.00
_cell.angle_beta   90.00
_cell.angle_gamma   90.00
#
_symmetry.space_group_name_H-M   'P 1'
#
loop_
_entity.id
_entity.type
_entity.pdbx_description
1 polymer ?
#
loop_
_entity_poly.entity_id
_entity_poly.type
_entity_poly.pdbx_seq_one_letter_code
_entity_poly.pdbx_strand_id
1 'polypeptide(L)'
;MADPGYERILSQLKLALLNDCGCEDTLSKAEEDARDAGLSGADIDAALGERSFDVRTAAVLAIGCALKNGDAAAGECARERALALGLTAEELDFFKGFVMELLGVSQR
;
A
#
# COMPACT_ATOMS: atom_id res chain seq x y z
N MET A 1 -3.49 -19.06 4.38
CA MET A 1 -4.03 -18.74 3.05
C MET A 1 -4.13 -17.25 2.99
N ALA A 2 -3.31 -16.58 2.18
CA ALA A 2 -3.52 -15.16 1.94
C ALA A 2 -4.80 -15.06 1.11
N ASP A 3 -5.81 -14.37 1.65
CA ASP A 3 -7.02 -14.05 0.93
C ASP A 3 -6.64 -13.26 -0.33
N PRO A 4 -7.18 -13.56 -1.52
CA PRO A 4 -6.84 -12.87 -2.77
C PRO A 4 -7.12 -11.36 -2.73
N GLY A 5 -7.93 -10.89 -1.77
CA GLY A 5 -8.08 -9.47 -1.47
C GLY A 5 -6.80 -8.81 -0.94
N TYR A 6 -5.98 -9.53 -0.17
CA TYR A 6 -4.73 -9.00 0.39
C TYR A 6 -3.67 -8.77 -0.68
N GLU A 7 -3.54 -9.67 -1.66
CA GLU A 7 -2.56 -9.53 -2.75
C GLU A 7 -2.79 -8.24 -3.53
N ARG A 8 -4.06 -7.90 -3.78
CA ARG A 8 -4.42 -6.63 -4.42
C ARG A 8 -4.01 -5.43 -3.59
N ILE A 9 -4.28 -5.45 -2.28
CA ILE A 9 -3.92 -4.36 -1.37
C ILE A 9 -2.40 -4.19 -1.32
N LEU A 10 -1.65 -5.29 -1.22
CA LEU A 10 -0.19 -5.28 -1.20
C LEU A 10 0.39 -4.71 -2.50
N SER A 11 -0.14 -5.10 -3.66
CA SER A 11 0.28 -4.56 -4.96
C SER A 11 0.00 -3.06 -5.07
N GLN A 12 -1.18 -2.58 -4.62
CA GLN A 12 -1.47 -1.14 -4.58
C GLN A 12 -0.54 -0.39 -3.63
N LEU A 13 -0.25 -0.97 -2.46
CA LEU A 13 0.64 -0.40 -1.46
C LEU A 13 2.08 -0.26 -2.00
N LYS A 14 2.56 -1.31 -2.67
CA LYS A 14 3.86 -1.32 -3.33
C LYS A 14 3.96 -0.24 -4.40
N LEU A 15 2.94 -0.10 -5.26
CA LEU A 15 2.87 0.95 -6.29
C LEU A 15 2.92 2.36 -5.67
N ALA A 16 2.08 2.64 -4.67
CA ALA A 16 2.02 3.95 -4.03
C ALA A 16 3.34 4.33 -3.35
N LEU A 17 4.01 3.37 -2.69
CA LEU A 17 5.28 3.61 -2.03
C LEU A 17 6.43 3.82 -3.02
N LEU A 18 6.41 3.10 -4.15
CA LEU A 18 7.42 3.16 -5.20
C LEU A 18 7.20 4.30 -6.21
N ASN A 19 6.04 4.95 -6.25
CA ASN A 19 5.75 6.05 -7.18
C ASN A 19 6.79 7.18 -7.12
N ASP A 20 7.30 7.47 -5.93
CA ASP A 20 8.34 8.49 -5.69
C ASP A 20 9.78 7.92 -5.83
N CYS A 21 9.92 6.60 -5.83
CA CYS A 21 11.19 5.94 -6.08
C CYS A 21 11.45 6.05 -7.59
N GLY A 22 12.31 6.98 -8.01
CA GLY A 22 12.67 7.21 -9.43
C GLY A 22 13.31 6.03 -10.18
N CYS A 23 13.21 4.81 -9.65
CA CYS A 23 13.64 3.58 -10.26
C CYS A 23 12.54 3.03 -11.18
N GLU A 24 12.59 3.42 -12.45
CA GLU A 24 11.65 2.99 -13.50
C GLU A 24 11.54 1.46 -13.61
N ASP A 25 12.64 0.72 -13.40
CA ASP A 25 12.68 -0.75 -13.42
C ASP A 25 11.87 -1.37 -12.27
N THR A 26 11.94 -0.75 -11.08
CA THR A 26 11.23 -1.24 -9.89
C THR A 26 9.74 -0.92 -9.98
N LEU A 27 9.40 0.25 -10.54
CA LEU A 27 8.03 0.65 -10.79
C LEU A 27 7.37 -0.25 -11.84
N SER A 28 8.03 -0.46 -12.98
CA SER A 28 7.54 -1.33 -14.06
C SER A 28 7.24 -2.74 -13.54
N LYS A 29 8.14 -3.29 -12.72
CA LYS A 29 7.95 -4.61 -12.13
C LYS A 29 6.80 -4.65 -11.13
N ALA A 30 6.59 -3.58 -10.36
CA ALA A 30 5.44 -3.47 -9.46
C ALA A 30 4.11 -3.34 -10.22
N GLU A 31 4.10 -2.68 -11.38
CA GLU A 31 2.93 -2.62 -12.27
C GLU A 31 2.62 -3.98 -12.89
N GLU A 32 3.64 -4.73 -13.30
CA GLU A 32 3.48 -6.11 -13.77
C GLU A 32 2.91 -7.03 -12.67
N ASP A 33 3.49 -7.00 -11.46
CA ASP A 33 2.96 -7.73 -10.28
C ASP A 33 1.48 -7.36 -10.01
N ALA A 34 1.12 -6.08 -10.14
CA ALA A 34 -0.26 -5.63 -9.95
C ALA A 34 -1.20 -6.18 -11.03
N ARG A 35 -0.77 -6.24 -12.29
CA ARG A 35 -1.55 -6.85 -13.37
C ARG A 35 -1.74 -8.35 -13.15
N ASP A 36 -0.70 -9.06 -12.69
CA ASP A 36 -0.78 -10.49 -12.34
C ASP A 36 -1.73 -10.74 -11.16
N ALA A 37 -1.76 -9.83 -10.18
CA ALA A 37 -2.75 -9.82 -9.10
C ALA A 37 -4.18 -9.42 -9.56
N GLY A 38 -4.37 -9.20 -10.87
CA GLY A 38 -5.66 -8.91 -11.48
C GLY A 38 -6.15 -7.48 -11.25
N LEU A 39 -5.24 -6.51 -11.06
CA LEU A 39 -5.59 -5.09 -11.06
C LEU A 39 -5.78 -4.56 -12.47
N SER A 40 -6.77 -3.69 -12.63
CA SER A 40 -6.96 -2.97 -13.90
C SER A 40 -5.99 -1.80 -13.99
N GLY A 41 -5.73 -1.29 -15.21
CA GLY A 41 -4.91 -0.10 -15.40
C GLY A 41 -5.39 1.11 -14.58
N ALA A 42 -6.71 1.25 -14.37
CA ALA A 42 -7.28 2.29 -13.51
C ALA A 42 -6.96 2.10 -12.02
N ASP A 43 -6.89 0.86 -11.52
CA ASP A 43 -6.51 0.58 -10.14
C ASP A 43 -5.02 0.85 -9.90
N ILE A 44 -4.18 0.58 -10.91
CA ILE A 44 -2.75 0.87 -10.91
C ILE A 44 -2.53 2.39 -10.90
N ASP A 45 -3.18 3.12 -11.80
CA ASP A 45 -3.09 4.59 -11.88
C ASP A 45 -3.57 5.26 -10.59
N ALA A 46 -4.68 4.76 -10.01
CA ALA A 46 -5.16 5.21 -8.72
C ALA A 46 -4.10 4.97 -7.62
N ALA A 47 -3.52 3.77 -7.55
CA ALA A 47 -2.51 3.43 -6.56
C ALA A 47 -1.25 4.28 -6.69
N LEU A 48 -0.78 4.55 -7.91
CA LEU A 48 0.32 5.49 -8.18
C LEU A 48 0.00 6.90 -7.66
N GLY A 49 -1.24 7.34 -7.79
CA GLY A 49 -1.74 8.58 -7.21
C GLY A 49 -2.06 8.53 -5.71
N GLU A 50 -1.59 7.49 -4.99
CA GLU A 50 -1.83 7.26 -3.56
C GLU A 50 -3.32 7.17 -3.20
N ARG A 51 -4.14 6.68 -4.14
CA ARG A 51 -5.59 6.56 -4.05
C ARG A 51 -6.01 5.11 -4.30
N SER A 52 -7.17 4.74 -3.79
CA SER A 52 -7.82 3.47 -4.17
C SER A 52 -9.32 3.65 -4.18
N PHE A 53 -9.99 2.90 -5.05
CA PHE A 53 -11.44 2.82 -5.09
C PHE A 53 -12.01 2.10 -3.86
N ASP A 54 -11.23 1.19 -3.26
CA ASP A 54 -11.60 0.55 -2.01
C ASP A 54 -11.15 1.41 -0.82
N VAL A 55 -12.11 1.82 0.02
CA VAL A 55 -11.87 2.69 1.18
C VAL A 55 -10.98 2.03 2.23
N ARG A 56 -10.99 0.69 2.33
CA ARG A 56 -10.09 -0.06 3.22
C ARG A 56 -8.67 0.03 2.70
N THR A 57 -8.47 -0.22 1.40
CA THR A 57 -7.16 -0.08 0.77
C THR A 57 -6.65 1.36 0.87
N ALA A 58 -7.51 2.36 0.66
CA ALA A 58 -7.13 3.76 0.80
C ALA A 58 -6.64 4.11 2.21
N ALA A 59 -7.24 3.53 3.26
CA ALA A 59 -6.77 3.72 4.62
C ALA A 59 -5.40 3.04 4.86
N VAL A 60 -5.18 1.84 4.31
CA VAL A 60 -3.88 1.14 4.40
C VAL A 60 -2.80 1.89 3.63
N LEU A 61 -3.11 2.42 2.44
CA LEU A 61 -2.24 3.29 1.65
C LEU A 61 -1.80 4.53 2.44
N ALA A 62 -2.75 5.18 3.11
CA ALA A 62 -2.46 6.34 3.95
C ALA A 62 -1.53 5.99 5.13
N ILE A 63 -1.68 4.81 5.74
CA ILE A 63 -0.74 4.31 6.77
C ILE A 63 0.65 4.13 6.16
N GLY A 64 0.74 3.49 4.99
CA GLY A 64 2.01 3.25 4.30
C GLY A 64 2.74 4.56 3.95
N CYS A 65 2.02 5.52 3.38
CA CYS A 65 2.56 6.85 3.08
C CYS A 65 3.00 7.60 4.34
N ALA A 66 2.20 7.55 5.41
CA ALA A 66 2.56 8.17 6.68
C ALA A 66 3.86 7.55 7.27
N LEU A 67 4.02 6.23 7.21
CA LEU A 67 5.24 5.54 7.65
C LEU A 67 6.46 5.94 6.82
N LYS A 68 6.30 6.02 5.50
CA LYS A 68 7.37 6.46 4.59
C LYS A 68 7.83 7.89 4.90
N ASN A 69 6.90 8.79 5.19
CA ASN A 69 7.18 10.19 5.53
C ASN A 69 7.61 10.39 6.98
N GLY A 70 7.52 9.36 7.83
CA GLY A 70 7.78 9.48 9.28
C GLY A 70 6.70 10.27 10.02
N ASP A 71 5.51 10.44 9.45
CA ASP A 71 4.42 11.22 10.02
C ASP A 71 3.54 10.35 10.93
N ALA A 72 3.89 10.31 12.22
CA ALA A 72 3.18 9.50 13.20
C ALA A 72 1.72 9.91 13.41
N ALA A 73 1.40 11.20 13.25
CA ALA A 73 0.04 11.71 13.43
C ALA A 73 -0.88 11.28 12.27
N ALA A 74 -0.41 11.39 11.03
CA ALA A 74 -1.11 10.88 9.86
C ALA A 74 -1.30 9.36 9.93
N GLY A 75 -0.29 8.63 10.43
CA GLY A 75 -0.34 7.18 10.61
C GLY A 75 -1.43 6.73 11.60
N GLU A 76 -1.52 7.36 12.76
CA GLU A 76 -2.57 7.04 13.75
C GLU A 76 -3.96 7.43 13.25
N CYS A 77 -4.13 8.61 12.62
CA CYS A 77 -5.40 9.00 12.01
C CYS A 77 -5.87 8.01 10.92
N ALA A 78 -4.94 7.52 10.08
CA ALA A 78 -5.25 6.53 9.07
C ALA A 78 -5.60 5.16 9.68
N ARG A 79 -4.94 4.79 10.77
CA ARG A 79 -5.23 3.57 11.55
C ARG A 79 -6.62 3.61 12.19
N GLU A 80 -6.99 4.72 12.84
CA GLU A 80 -8.32 4.90 13.42
C GLU A 80 -9.42 4.81 12.35
N ARG A 81 -9.18 5.42 11.18
CA ARG A 81 -10.07 5.30 10.02
C ARG A 81 -10.20 3.87 9.54
N ALA A 82 -9.09 3.14 9.44
CA ALA A 82 -9.12 1.75 8.99
C ALA A 82 -9.91 0.85 9.96
N LEU A 83 -9.73 1.03 11.27
CA LEU A 83 -10.54 0.35 12.30
C LEU A 83 -12.03 0.69 12.17
N ALA A 84 -12.36 1.97 11.93
CA ALA A 84 -13.74 2.40 11.72
C ALA A 84 -14.40 1.82 10.45
N LEU A 85 -13.58 1.50 9.44
CA LEU A 85 -14.01 0.85 8.19
C LEU A 85 -14.10 -0.68 8.30
N GLY A 86 -13.80 -1.23 9.48
CA GLY A 86 -13.93 -2.66 9.77
C GLY A 86 -12.69 -3.50 9.49
N LEU A 87 -11.51 -2.89 9.28
CA LEU A 87 -10.26 -3.65 9.32
C LEU A 87 -9.92 -4.00 10.76
N THR A 88 -9.35 -5.18 10.95
CA THR A 88 -8.86 -5.62 12.26
C THR A 88 -7.47 -5.05 12.55
N ALA A 89 -7.12 -4.95 13.83
CA ALA A 89 -5.77 -4.54 14.22
C ALA A 89 -4.69 -5.51 13.70
N GLU A 90 -5.02 -6.80 13.55
CA GLU A 90 -4.12 -7.83 13.01
C GLU A 90 -3.82 -7.60 11.53
N GLU A 91 -4.84 -7.28 10.72
CA GLU A 91 -4.65 -6.89 9.32
C GLU A 91 -3.77 -5.64 9.19
N LEU A 92 -4.02 -4.64 10.03
CA LEU A 92 -3.25 -3.40 10.02
C LEU A 92 -1.78 -3.62 10.39
N ASP A 93 -1.52 -4.49 11.37
CA ASP A 93 -0.15 -4.85 11.76
C ASP A 93 0.56 -5.63 10.63
N PHE A 94 -0.15 -6.54 9.96
CA PHE A 94 0.37 -7.27 8.80
C PHE A 94 0.78 -6.32 7.66
N PHE A 95 -0.09 -5.39 7.26
CA PHE A 95 0.24 -4.43 6.22
C PHE A 95 1.37 -3.49 6.64
N LYS A 96 1.37 -3.03 7.90
CA LYS A 96 2.43 -2.20 8.45
C LYS A 96 3.78 -2.91 8.43
N GLY A 97 3.82 -4.19 8.79
CA GLY A 97 5.01 -5.03 8.69
C GLY A 97 5.55 -5.10 7.26
N PHE A 98 4.67 -5.30 6.28
CA PHE A 98 5.05 -5.29 4.87
C PHE A 98 5.62 -3.94 4.41
N VAL A 99 4.99 -2.81 4.80
CA VAL A 99 5.53 -1.47 4.50
C VAL A 99 6.91 -1.28 5.11
N MET A 100 7.09 -1.65 6.38
CA MET A 100 8.37 -1.52 7.06
C MET A 100 9.45 -2.39 6.42
N GLU A 101 9.11 -3.60 5.96
CA GLU A 101 10.02 -4.46 5.20
C GLU A 101 10.40 -3.82 3.85
N LEU A 102 9.42 -3.27 3.12
CA LEU A 102 9.65 -2.61 1.84
C LEU A 102 10.54 -1.36 1.99
N LEU A 103 10.27 -0.53 3.00
CA LEU A 103 11.08 0.65 3.34
C LEU A 103 12.47 0.26 3.87
N GLY A 104 12.60 -0.90 4.50
CA GLY A 104 13.85 -1.45 5.04
C GLY A 104 14.78 -2.09 4.01
N VAL A 105 14.38 -2.20 2.74
CA VAL A 105 15.20 -2.75 1.64
C VAL A 105 15.44 -1.74 0.51
N SER A 106 14.72 -0.62 0.45
CA SER A 106 14.90 0.42 -0.58
C SER A 106 16.07 1.39 -0.30
N GLN A 107 17.15 0.90 0.33
CA GLN A 107 18.37 1.67 0.58
C GLN A 107 19.63 0.85 0.24
N ARG A 108 19.73 0.40 -1.02
CA ARG A 108 21.00 -0.10 -1.56
C ARG A 108 21.14 0.14 -3.05
#